data_AF-A0A943A3I1-F1
#
_entry.id   AF-A0A943A3I1-F1
#
_cell.length_a   1.000
_cell.length_b   1.000
_cell.length_c   1.000
_cell.angle_alpha   90.00
_cell.angle_beta   90.00
_cell.angle_gamma   90.00
#
_symmetry.space_group_name_H-M   'P 1'
#
loop_
_entity.id
_entity.type
_entity.pdbx_description
1 polymer ?
#
loop_
_entity_poly.entity_id
_entity_poly.type
_entity_poly.pdbx_seq_one_letter_code
_entity_poly.pdbx_strand_id
1 'polypeptide(L)'
;MDKIWNYKNFNMVVELDVSGEFIYNGIHEINRLTGFSNDGATFSALYSLAVGIERLQKIVYVLWGMDCFDDEEAFENSLITHSHTGLRDKVNEFLERKGESISFSARENEFLLLLTHFYNSARYIRFNIDGEWAKEVYLLRPYIAKYVDDNIDDIFNPERLIATDKVKEFFGRVVGSIAKKYYDFIIKGSRINNTYTYELKSDSKAGKIFLGNYKKNSLIEGQIDERIALKELLIYLRCSKDKTPYFKFVDEIEPLEFDPYMVMEYLEEIVSGNIPQDLIDTVDYLYSENKYSIDRVEKVDLFANSMVCFDGLIKEDCWNIIQKIEAKNLELEDIEQLKENRQFVEDEDILVILDKVIQITEDYHKNRGENTKVFHDNMKKLSSEYQEYYKVDNCED
;
A
#
# COMPACT_ATOMS: atom_id res chain seq x y z
N MET A 1 -13.17 -27.09 21.96
CA MET A 1 -12.12 -26.03 21.98
C MET A 1 -12.52 -25.05 23.08
N ASP A 2 -11.58 -24.61 23.91
CA ASP A 2 -11.88 -23.74 25.05
C ASP A 2 -12.39 -22.36 24.56
N LYS A 3 -13.54 -21.91 25.07
CA LYS A 3 -14.20 -20.66 24.68
C LYS A 3 -13.31 -19.46 25.00
N ILE A 4 -12.69 -19.44 26.18
CA ILE A 4 -11.85 -18.32 26.63
C ILE A 4 -10.57 -18.26 25.79
N TRP A 5 -9.95 -19.42 25.55
CA TRP A 5 -8.79 -19.51 24.67
C TRP A 5 -9.12 -19.01 23.25
N ASN A 6 -10.26 -19.42 22.68
CA ASN A 6 -10.70 -18.95 21.36
C ASN A 6 -10.90 -17.44 21.30
N TYR A 7 -11.51 -16.86 22.34
CA TYR A 7 -11.69 -15.42 22.45
C TYR A 7 -10.33 -14.68 22.50
N LYS A 8 -9.42 -15.12 23.38
CA LYS A 8 -8.07 -14.55 23.50
C LYS A 8 -7.22 -14.76 22.24
N ASN A 9 -7.46 -15.81 21.47
CA ASN A 9 -6.69 -16.13 20.27
C ASN A 9 -7.28 -15.47 19.02
N PHE A 10 -8.48 -15.87 18.59
CA PHE A 10 -9.06 -15.51 17.30
C PHE A 10 -9.73 -14.12 17.31
N ASN A 11 -10.45 -13.77 18.38
CA ASN A 11 -11.08 -12.45 18.40
C ASN A 11 -10.03 -11.36 18.58
N MET A 12 -9.07 -11.58 19.47
CA MET A 12 -8.04 -10.57 19.75
C MET A 12 -7.03 -10.40 18.60
N VAL A 13 -6.76 -11.44 17.78
CA VAL A 13 -5.90 -11.27 16.60
C VAL A 13 -6.58 -10.42 15.53
N VAL A 14 -7.89 -10.59 15.33
CA VAL A 14 -8.69 -9.73 14.45
C VAL A 14 -8.69 -8.29 14.98
N GLU A 15 -8.89 -8.11 16.28
CA GLU A 15 -8.84 -6.80 16.92
C GLU A 15 -7.46 -6.13 16.80
N LEU A 16 -6.37 -6.90 16.81
CA LEU A 16 -5.02 -6.40 16.58
C LEU A 16 -4.85 -5.89 15.15
N ASP A 17 -5.32 -6.65 14.16
CA ASP A 17 -5.26 -6.25 12.75
C ASP A 17 -6.07 -4.97 12.51
N VAL A 18 -7.31 -4.93 13.00
CA VAL A 18 -8.19 -3.74 12.94
C VAL A 18 -7.55 -2.54 13.64
N SER A 19 -6.94 -2.74 14.81
CA SER A 19 -6.23 -1.70 15.53
C SER A 19 -5.07 -1.11 14.70
N GLY A 20 -4.28 -1.98 14.06
CA GLY A 20 -3.19 -1.58 13.19
C GLY A 20 -3.68 -0.78 11.97
N GLU A 21 -4.81 -1.15 11.37
CA GLU A 21 -5.42 -0.37 10.28
C GLU A 21 -5.78 1.06 10.72
N PHE A 22 -6.43 1.20 11.89
CA PHE A 22 -6.79 2.51 12.42
C PHE A 22 -5.57 3.37 12.73
N ILE A 23 -4.53 2.81 13.36
CA ILE A 23 -3.30 3.55 13.64
C ILE A 23 -2.61 3.97 12.34
N TYR A 24 -2.53 3.07 11.36
CA TYR A 24 -1.99 3.37 10.04
C TYR A 24 -2.72 4.51 9.36
N ASN A 25 -4.06 4.44 9.28
CA ASN A 25 -4.85 5.48 8.64
C ASN A 25 -4.69 6.82 9.36
N GLY A 26 -4.66 6.83 10.69
CA GLY A 26 -4.45 8.06 11.46
C GLY A 26 -3.10 8.71 11.19
N ILE A 27 -2.02 7.92 11.11
CA ILE A 27 -0.68 8.42 10.74
C ILE A 27 -0.61 8.85 9.28
N HIS A 28 -1.25 8.11 8.39
CA HIS A 28 -1.31 8.42 6.96
C HIS A 28 -1.98 9.78 6.71
N GLU A 29 -3.10 10.06 7.40
CA GLU A 29 -3.74 11.38 7.35
C GLU A 29 -2.80 12.48 7.88
N ILE A 30 -2.17 12.29 9.06
CA ILE A 30 -1.21 13.26 9.60
C ILE A 30 -0.06 13.55 8.61
N ASN A 31 0.44 12.51 7.94
CA ASN A 31 1.52 12.64 6.98
C ASN A 31 1.15 13.56 5.79
N ARG A 32 -0.12 13.54 5.38
CA ARG A 32 -0.65 14.33 4.25
C ARG A 32 -1.09 15.74 4.65
N LEU A 33 -1.45 15.98 5.90
CA LEU A 33 -1.91 17.29 6.35
C LEU A 33 -0.85 18.37 6.06
N THR A 34 -1.28 19.50 5.50
CA THR A 34 -0.49 20.74 5.47
C THR A 34 -0.67 21.53 6.78
N GLY A 35 -1.74 21.24 7.51
CA GLY A 35 -2.04 21.82 8.81
C GLY A 35 -3.24 21.17 9.47
N PHE A 36 -3.32 21.28 10.78
CA PHE A 36 -4.47 20.86 11.58
C PHE A 36 -5.49 21.99 11.65
N SER A 37 -6.73 21.70 11.28
CA SER A 37 -7.84 22.67 11.25
C SER A 37 -9.15 22.02 11.67
N ASN A 38 -10.23 22.80 11.73
CA ASN A 38 -11.57 22.28 11.96
C ASN A 38 -12.15 21.59 10.70
N ASP A 39 -11.51 20.50 10.25
CA ASP A 39 -11.87 19.78 9.02
C ASP A 39 -11.99 18.27 9.23
N GLY A 40 -12.46 17.58 8.19
CA GLY A 40 -12.63 16.14 8.19
C GLY A 40 -11.32 15.37 8.31
N ALA A 41 -10.22 15.87 7.74
CA ALA A 41 -8.92 15.20 7.76
C ALA A 41 -8.30 15.19 9.16
N THR A 42 -8.31 16.35 9.84
CA THR A 42 -7.85 16.49 11.23
C THR A 42 -8.67 15.62 12.18
N PHE A 43 -10.00 15.64 12.02
CA PHE A 43 -10.89 14.79 12.81
C PHE A 43 -10.61 13.31 12.56
N SER A 44 -10.52 12.89 11.29
CA SER A 44 -10.31 11.49 10.90
C SER A 44 -8.97 10.97 11.39
N ALA A 45 -7.92 11.79 11.37
CA ALA A 45 -6.62 11.47 11.93
C ALA A 45 -6.72 11.16 13.44
N LEU A 46 -7.23 12.10 14.23
CA LEU A 46 -7.33 11.93 15.69
C LEU A 46 -8.29 10.82 16.08
N TYR A 47 -9.41 10.67 15.36
CA TYR A 47 -10.38 9.61 15.59
C TYR A 47 -9.79 8.23 15.33
N SER A 48 -9.09 8.06 14.21
CA SER A 48 -8.45 6.78 13.88
C SER A 48 -7.38 6.42 14.91
N LEU A 49 -6.56 7.39 15.34
CA LEU A 49 -5.57 7.16 16.39
C LEU A 49 -6.20 6.81 17.74
N ALA A 50 -7.29 7.49 18.13
CA ALA A 50 -8.04 7.17 19.34
C ALA A 50 -8.57 5.73 19.27
N VAL A 51 -9.35 5.37 18.24
CA VAL A 51 -9.93 4.03 18.12
C VAL A 51 -8.84 2.94 18.07
N GLY A 52 -7.78 3.16 17.30
CA GLY A 52 -6.67 2.22 17.16
C GLY A 52 -5.96 1.96 18.49
N ILE A 53 -5.60 3.01 19.24
CA ILE A 53 -4.93 2.88 20.54
C ILE A 53 -5.86 2.28 21.60
N GLU A 54 -7.15 2.62 21.60
CA GLU A 54 -8.13 2.02 22.52
C GLU A 54 -8.18 0.50 22.35
N ARG A 55 -8.23 0.02 21.10
CA ARG A 55 -8.24 -1.41 20.78
C ARG A 55 -6.97 -2.10 21.26
N LEU A 56 -5.78 -1.50 21.06
CA LEU A 56 -4.53 -2.04 21.63
C LEU A 56 -4.61 -2.20 23.14
N GLN A 57 -5.07 -1.17 23.82
CA GLN A 57 -5.21 -1.19 25.27
C GLN A 57 -6.15 -2.30 25.73
N LYS A 58 -7.27 -2.49 25.02
CA LYS A 58 -8.24 -3.56 25.30
C LYS A 58 -7.68 -4.95 25.05
N ILE A 59 -6.88 -5.16 24.00
CA ILE A 59 -6.23 -6.44 23.75
C ILE A 59 -5.28 -6.79 24.91
N VAL A 60 -4.46 -5.82 25.35
CA VAL A 60 -3.60 -6.04 26.52
C VAL A 60 -4.44 -6.30 27.78
N TYR A 61 -5.52 -5.55 27.98
CA TYR A 61 -6.45 -5.77 29.09
C TYR A 61 -7.00 -7.21 29.09
N VAL A 62 -7.42 -7.73 27.93
CA VAL A 62 -7.94 -9.09 27.77
C VAL A 62 -6.88 -10.14 28.09
N LEU A 63 -5.69 -10.01 27.51
CA LEU A 63 -4.62 -11.00 27.68
C LEU A 63 -4.06 -11.05 29.10
N TRP A 64 -4.08 -9.92 29.83
CA TRP A 64 -3.46 -9.82 31.15
C TRP A 64 -4.46 -9.87 32.31
N GLY A 65 -5.65 -9.32 32.12
CA GLY A 65 -6.62 -9.07 33.18
C GLY A 65 -7.83 -9.99 33.23
N MET A 66 -8.19 -10.70 32.15
CA MET A 66 -9.43 -11.50 32.10
C MET A 66 -9.52 -12.56 33.21
N ASP A 67 -8.39 -13.17 33.59
CA ASP A 67 -8.35 -14.19 34.67
C ASP A 67 -8.59 -13.59 36.08
N CYS A 68 -8.69 -12.26 36.21
CA CYS A 68 -9.03 -11.57 37.45
C CYS A 68 -10.55 -11.43 37.66
N PHE A 69 -11.37 -11.93 36.73
CA PHE A 69 -12.83 -11.83 36.79
C PHE A 69 -13.44 -13.23 36.90
N ASP A 70 -14.39 -13.37 37.81
CA ASP A 70 -15.13 -14.62 38.02
C ASP A 70 -16.30 -14.79 37.02
N ASP A 71 -16.67 -13.71 36.32
CA ASP A 71 -17.82 -13.65 35.42
C ASP A 71 -17.46 -12.92 34.10
N GLU A 72 -17.86 -13.53 32.98
CA GLU A 72 -17.56 -13.02 31.63
C GLU A 72 -18.32 -11.71 31.34
N GLU A 73 -19.57 -11.57 31.80
CA GLU A 73 -20.38 -10.36 31.58
C GLU A 73 -19.80 -9.17 32.36
N ALA A 74 -19.34 -9.39 33.59
CA ALA A 74 -18.61 -8.40 34.38
C ALA A 74 -17.30 -7.95 33.69
N PHE A 75 -16.57 -8.90 33.09
CA PHE A 75 -15.37 -8.59 32.31
C PHE A 75 -15.71 -7.75 31.06
N GLU A 76 -16.69 -8.16 30.26
CA GLU A 76 -17.09 -7.44 29.04
C GLU A 76 -17.57 -6.01 29.35
N ASN A 77 -18.37 -5.83 30.40
CA ASN A 77 -18.81 -4.51 30.85
C ASN A 77 -17.66 -3.62 31.31
N SER A 78 -16.59 -4.21 31.87
CA SER A 78 -15.40 -3.45 32.25
C SER A 78 -14.68 -2.82 31.05
N LEU A 79 -14.74 -3.45 29.86
CA LEU A 79 -14.09 -2.92 28.66
C LEU A 79 -14.81 -1.70 28.06
N ILE A 80 -16.09 -1.47 28.37
CA ILE A 80 -16.91 -0.45 27.70
C ILE A 80 -16.63 0.97 28.24
N THR A 81 -16.29 1.11 29.53
CA THR A 81 -16.45 2.37 30.27
C THR A 81 -15.17 3.18 30.48
N HIS A 82 -14.08 2.82 29.80
CA HIS A 82 -12.77 3.40 30.09
C HIS A 82 -12.33 4.44 29.05
N SER A 83 -11.83 5.58 29.54
CA SER A 83 -10.98 6.48 28.76
C SER A 83 -9.63 5.83 28.45
N HIS A 84 -8.83 6.41 27.54
CA HIS A 84 -7.47 5.94 27.29
C HIS A 84 -6.61 5.94 28.56
N THR A 85 -6.72 6.96 29.40
CA THR A 85 -5.99 7.02 30.67
C THR A 85 -6.48 5.96 31.65
N GLY A 86 -7.79 5.74 31.74
CA GLY A 86 -8.37 4.68 32.58
C GLY A 86 -7.97 3.27 32.14
N LEU A 87 -7.97 3.01 30.83
CA LEU A 87 -7.49 1.74 30.27
C LEU A 87 -6.01 1.53 30.56
N ARG A 88 -5.16 2.57 30.36
CA ARG A 88 -3.73 2.50 30.67
C ARG A 88 -3.51 2.12 32.14
N ASP A 89 -4.20 2.78 33.06
CA ASP A 89 -4.02 2.56 34.50
C ASP A 89 -4.48 1.15 34.90
N LYS A 90 -5.59 0.67 34.33
CA LYS A 90 -6.08 -0.70 34.53
C LYS A 90 -5.16 -1.76 33.93
N VAL A 91 -4.65 -1.54 32.72
CA VAL A 91 -3.64 -2.41 32.13
C VAL A 91 -2.43 -2.52 33.06
N ASN A 92 -1.91 -1.38 33.53
CA ASN A 92 -0.76 -1.40 34.43
C ASN A 92 -1.06 -2.12 35.77
N GLU A 93 -2.26 -1.96 36.32
CA GLU A 93 -2.70 -2.73 37.51
C GLU A 93 -2.63 -4.25 37.29
N PHE A 94 -3.08 -4.75 36.13
CA PHE A 94 -2.99 -6.18 35.82
C PHE A 94 -1.57 -6.66 35.55
N LEU A 95 -0.74 -5.83 34.90
CA LEU A 95 0.67 -6.13 34.69
C LEU A 95 1.40 -6.26 36.04
N GLU A 96 1.17 -5.33 36.97
CA GLU A 96 1.82 -5.30 38.29
C GLU A 96 1.51 -6.56 39.11
N ARG A 97 0.26 -7.05 39.05
CA ARG A 97 -0.14 -8.32 39.69
C ARG A 97 0.66 -9.52 39.17
N LYS A 98 1.18 -9.45 37.95
CA LYS A 98 1.99 -10.48 37.30
C LYS A 98 3.49 -10.13 37.29
N GLY A 99 3.92 -9.13 38.06
CA GLY A 99 5.33 -8.73 38.21
C GLY A 99 5.91 -7.95 37.03
N GLU A 100 5.05 -7.38 36.18
CA GLU A 100 5.41 -6.60 34.99
C GLU A 100 4.91 -5.16 35.14
N SER A 101 5.39 -4.24 34.31
CA SER A 101 4.91 -2.84 34.31
C SER A 101 5.09 -2.20 32.96
N ILE A 102 4.14 -1.35 32.57
CA ILE A 102 4.24 -0.53 31.35
C ILE A 102 4.45 0.93 31.74
N SER A 103 5.53 1.54 31.24
CA SER A 103 5.83 2.94 31.51
C SER A 103 5.72 3.79 30.25
N PHE A 104 5.09 4.95 30.39
CA PHE A 104 4.94 5.93 29.33
C PHE A 104 5.69 7.22 29.68
N SER A 105 6.32 7.84 28.68
CA SER A 105 6.97 9.14 28.87
C SER A 105 5.93 10.26 29.08
N ALA A 106 6.36 11.43 29.54
CA ALA A 106 5.45 12.56 29.76
C ALA A 106 4.64 12.93 28.50
N ARG A 107 5.30 13.00 27.34
CA ARG A 107 4.65 13.25 26.04
C ARG A 107 3.63 12.17 25.66
N GLU A 108 3.93 10.90 25.91
CA GLU A 108 3.02 9.79 25.60
C GLU A 108 1.79 9.82 26.50
N ASN A 109 1.97 10.10 27.80
CA ASN A 109 0.86 10.24 28.74
C ASN A 109 -0.04 11.42 28.39
N GLU A 110 0.54 12.55 28.02
CA GLU A 110 -0.22 13.73 27.59
C GLU A 110 -0.95 13.50 26.27
N PHE A 111 -0.40 12.70 25.36
CA PHE A 111 -1.10 12.29 24.15
C PHE A 111 -2.31 11.40 24.44
N LEU A 112 -2.19 10.40 25.32
CA LEU A 112 -3.33 9.57 25.74
C LEU A 112 -4.43 10.41 26.42
N LEU A 113 -4.04 11.42 27.18
CA LEU A 113 -4.98 12.39 27.76
C LEU A 113 -5.65 13.25 26.68
N LEU A 114 -4.88 13.71 25.68
CA LEU A 114 -5.41 14.44 24.53
C LEU A 114 -6.46 13.62 23.78
N LEU A 115 -6.17 12.34 23.48
CA LEU A 115 -7.12 11.44 22.83
C LEU A 115 -8.37 11.21 23.68
N THR A 116 -8.21 11.10 25.01
CA THR A 116 -9.35 11.02 25.94
C THR A 116 -10.25 12.24 25.83
N HIS A 117 -9.66 13.44 25.83
CA HIS A 117 -10.42 14.68 25.70
C HIS A 117 -11.08 14.78 24.33
N PHE A 118 -10.34 14.49 23.26
CA PHE A 118 -10.87 14.47 21.89
C PHE A 118 -12.09 13.54 21.77
N TYR A 119 -11.98 12.28 22.21
CA TYR A 119 -13.05 11.30 22.08
C TYR A 119 -14.31 11.69 22.87
N ASN A 120 -14.13 12.24 24.08
CA ASN A 120 -15.23 12.64 24.94
C ASN A 120 -15.91 13.95 24.54
N SER A 121 -15.16 14.92 24.00
CA SER A 121 -15.70 16.25 23.70
C SER A 121 -15.91 16.50 22.22
N ALA A 122 -14.93 16.21 21.36
CA ALA A 122 -14.93 16.70 19.97
C ALA A 122 -15.95 15.98 19.07
N ARG A 123 -16.30 14.71 19.38
CA ARG A 123 -17.24 13.91 18.59
C ARG A 123 -18.67 14.47 18.58
N TYR A 124 -19.15 14.96 19.73
CA TYR A 124 -20.54 15.38 19.90
C TYR A 124 -20.70 16.91 19.93
N ILE A 125 -19.65 17.64 20.32
CA ILE A 125 -19.75 19.10 20.43
C ILE A 125 -20.09 19.78 19.10
N ARG A 126 -19.71 19.17 17.97
CA ARG A 126 -20.05 19.64 16.62
C ARG A 126 -21.55 19.57 16.29
N PHE A 127 -22.33 18.78 17.03
CA PHE A 127 -23.79 18.69 16.89
C PHE A 127 -24.53 19.62 17.85
N ASN A 128 -23.82 20.31 18.75
CA ASN A 128 -24.42 21.26 19.68
C ASN A 128 -24.43 22.65 19.05
N ILE A 129 -25.57 23.35 19.15
CA ILE A 129 -25.74 24.73 18.64
C ILE A 129 -24.71 25.68 19.27
N ASP A 130 -24.40 25.49 20.56
CA ASP A 130 -23.41 26.26 21.31
C ASP A 130 -22.04 25.54 21.42
N GLY A 131 -21.72 24.67 20.46
CA GLY A 131 -20.47 23.92 20.43
C GLY A 131 -19.23 24.80 20.23
N GLU A 132 -18.09 24.37 20.78
CA GLU A 132 -16.81 25.02 20.53
C GLU A 132 -16.29 24.72 19.13
N TRP A 133 -16.11 25.77 18.33
CA TRP A 133 -15.46 25.71 17.03
C TRP A 133 -13.97 25.36 17.16
N ALA A 134 -13.41 24.55 16.24
CA ALA A 134 -11.98 24.19 16.19
C ALA A 134 -11.39 23.59 17.49
N LYS A 135 -12.18 22.80 18.25
CA LYS A 135 -11.74 22.19 19.51
C LYS A 135 -10.45 21.38 19.39
N GLU A 136 -10.27 20.66 18.29
CA GLU A 136 -9.07 19.87 17.99
C GLU A 136 -7.82 20.74 17.99
N VAL A 137 -7.90 21.92 17.38
CA VAL A 137 -6.77 22.86 17.29
C VAL A 137 -6.41 23.39 18.67
N TYR A 138 -7.41 23.72 19.50
CA TYR A 138 -7.17 24.16 20.88
C TYR A 138 -6.56 23.05 21.76
N LEU A 139 -6.88 21.78 21.52
CA LEU A 139 -6.27 20.65 22.21
C LEU A 139 -4.83 20.40 21.73
N LEU A 140 -4.59 20.47 20.42
CA LEU A 140 -3.30 20.17 19.81
C LEU A 140 -2.26 21.26 20.05
N ARG A 141 -2.65 22.54 19.99
CA ARG A 141 -1.75 23.70 20.13
C ARG A 141 -0.84 23.63 21.37
N PRO A 142 -1.36 23.52 22.61
CA PRO A 142 -0.51 23.47 23.80
C PRO A 142 0.33 22.19 23.86
N TYR A 143 -0.18 21.07 23.32
CA TYR A 143 0.55 19.81 23.30
C TYR A 143 1.76 19.89 22.34
N ILE A 144 1.55 20.39 21.12
CA ILE A 144 2.62 20.54 20.12
C ILE A 144 3.65 21.58 20.60
N ALA A 145 3.20 22.76 21.01
CA ALA A 145 4.08 23.85 21.46
C ALA A 145 4.97 23.48 22.65
N LYS A 146 4.55 22.50 23.48
CA LYS A 146 5.33 22.02 24.61
C LYS A 146 6.51 21.13 24.20
N TYR A 147 6.40 20.40 23.10
CA TYR A 147 7.37 19.35 22.72
C TYR A 147 8.07 19.60 21.39
N VAL A 148 7.57 20.53 20.58
CA VAL A 148 8.10 20.84 19.26
C VAL A 148 8.48 22.32 19.22
N ASP A 149 9.79 22.57 19.11
CA ASP A 149 10.33 23.90 18.87
C ASP A 149 10.27 24.21 17.36
N ASP A 150 9.11 24.70 16.93
CA ASP A 150 8.83 25.08 15.56
C ASP A 150 7.73 26.14 15.47
N ASN A 151 7.70 26.90 14.37
CA ASN A 151 6.61 27.85 14.13
C ASN A 151 5.38 27.11 13.59
N ILE A 152 4.44 26.82 14.48
CA ILE A 152 3.21 26.09 14.17
C ILE A 152 2.02 27.01 13.90
N ASP A 153 2.17 28.32 14.06
CA ASP A 153 1.07 29.27 13.94
C ASP A 153 0.90 29.73 12.50
N ASP A 154 -0.31 29.57 11.98
CA ASP A 154 -0.69 30.13 10.68
C ASP A 154 -1.07 31.60 10.84
N ILE A 155 -0.29 32.47 10.19
CA ILE A 155 -0.45 33.93 10.24
C ILE A 155 -1.79 34.36 9.63
N PHE A 156 -2.30 33.61 8.66
CA PHE A 156 -3.55 33.91 7.97
C PHE A 156 -4.77 33.28 8.64
N ASN A 157 -4.57 32.20 9.40
CA ASN A 157 -5.65 31.50 10.09
C ASN A 157 -5.26 31.07 11.53
N PRO A 158 -5.61 31.86 12.57
CA PRO A 158 -5.34 31.53 13.96
C PRO A 158 -5.97 30.21 14.45
N GLU A 159 -6.98 29.70 13.75
CA GLU A 159 -7.67 28.44 14.03
C GLU A 159 -7.09 27.27 13.23
N ARG A 160 -5.86 27.43 12.73
CA ARG A 160 -5.09 26.41 12.04
C ARG A 160 -3.68 26.33 12.61
N LEU A 161 -3.16 25.10 12.71
CA LEU A 161 -1.76 24.84 13.05
C LEU A 161 -1.04 24.28 11.84
N ILE A 162 0.11 24.83 11.50
CA ILE A 162 0.94 24.32 10.40
C ILE A 162 1.49 22.94 10.79
N ALA A 163 1.26 21.94 9.95
CA ALA A 163 1.75 20.58 10.15
C ALA A 163 3.12 20.44 9.48
N THR A 164 4.14 21.03 10.09
CA THR A 164 5.52 20.91 9.59
C THR A 164 6.02 19.46 9.69
N ASP A 165 7.08 19.13 8.96
CA ASP A 165 7.70 17.81 9.04
C ASP A 165 8.14 17.45 10.47
N LYS A 166 8.58 18.43 11.27
CA LYS A 166 8.93 18.22 12.68
C LYS A 166 7.71 17.84 13.51
N VAL A 167 6.57 18.51 13.28
CA VAL A 167 5.30 18.21 13.97
C VAL A 167 4.81 16.81 13.59
N LYS A 168 4.81 16.49 12.29
CA LYS A 168 4.46 15.15 11.79
C LYS A 168 5.33 14.08 12.45
N GLU A 169 6.65 14.24 12.36
CA GLU A 169 7.63 13.32 12.95
C GLU A 169 7.47 13.17 14.47
N PHE A 170 7.08 14.24 15.17
CA PHE A 170 6.75 14.17 16.58
C PHE A 170 5.56 13.24 16.86
N PHE A 171 4.46 13.38 16.12
CA PHE A 171 3.32 12.45 16.23
C PHE A 171 3.72 11.02 15.86
N GLY A 172 4.47 10.85 14.77
CA GLY A 172 4.97 9.55 14.32
C GLY A 172 5.72 8.80 15.42
N ARG A 173 6.61 9.48 16.15
CA ARG A 173 7.35 8.90 17.28
C ARG A 173 6.49 8.60 18.49
N VAL A 174 5.58 9.51 18.85
CA VAL A 174 4.72 9.32 20.04
C VAL A 174 3.80 8.14 19.84
N VAL A 175 3.07 8.11 18.72
CA VAL A 175 2.14 7.02 18.38
C VAL A 175 2.89 5.71 18.22
N GLY A 176 4.00 5.70 17.47
CA GLY A 176 4.80 4.49 17.26
C GLY A 176 5.38 3.93 18.56
N SER A 177 5.81 4.81 19.48
CA SER A 177 6.29 4.38 20.81
C SER A 177 5.18 3.76 21.66
N ILE A 178 3.97 4.34 21.63
CA ILE A 178 2.80 3.79 22.34
C ILE A 178 2.40 2.43 21.75
N ALA A 179 2.26 2.35 20.42
CA ALA A 179 1.88 1.15 19.70
C ALA A 179 2.85 0.00 19.97
N LYS A 180 4.16 0.27 19.88
CA LYS A 180 5.21 -0.72 20.16
C LYS A 180 5.14 -1.27 21.58
N LYS A 181 4.98 -0.39 22.59
CA LYS A 181 4.90 -0.82 23.99
C LYS A 181 3.72 -1.75 24.23
N TYR A 182 2.54 -1.41 23.71
CA TYR A 182 1.39 -2.31 23.84
C TYR A 182 1.60 -3.60 23.05
N TYR A 183 2.12 -3.55 21.83
CA TYR A 183 2.37 -4.75 21.03
C TYR A 183 3.37 -5.72 21.69
N ASP A 184 4.43 -5.20 22.33
CA ASP A 184 5.36 -6.01 23.13
C ASP A 184 4.64 -6.76 24.26
N PHE A 185 3.67 -6.12 24.92
CA PHE A 185 2.84 -6.75 25.94
C PHE A 185 1.78 -7.69 25.36
N ILE A 186 1.33 -7.50 24.12
CA ILE A 186 0.50 -8.48 23.41
C ILE A 186 1.32 -9.74 23.16
N ILE A 187 2.54 -9.64 22.61
CA ILE A 187 3.43 -10.80 22.41
C ILE A 187 3.67 -11.55 23.71
N LYS A 188 4.04 -10.83 24.79
CA LYS A 188 4.23 -11.45 26.11
C LYS A 188 2.94 -12.09 26.65
N GLY A 189 1.81 -11.37 26.54
CA GLY A 189 0.50 -11.85 26.97
C GLY A 189 0.10 -13.12 26.23
N SER A 190 0.31 -13.19 24.93
CA SER A 190 0.04 -14.38 24.13
C SER A 190 0.85 -15.59 24.58
N ARG A 191 2.14 -15.41 24.90
CA ARG A 191 2.98 -16.49 25.44
C ARG A 191 2.46 -17.04 26.76
N ILE A 192 2.02 -16.16 27.66
CA ILE A 192 1.44 -16.55 28.96
C ILE A 192 0.14 -17.35 28.77
N ASN A 193 -0.68 -16.96 27.79
CA ASN A 193 -1.97 -17.59 27.51
C ASN A 193 -1.87 -18.77 26.53
N ASN A 194 -0.67 -19.11 26.02
CA ASN A 194 -0.47 -20.06 24.93
C ASN A 194 -1.35 -19.76 23.69
N THR A 195 -1.42 -18.49 23.29
CA THR A 195 -2.14 -18.02 22.09
C THR A 195 -1.18 -17.43 21.04
N TYR A 196 -1.72 -17.13 19.87
CA TYR A 196 -1.04 -16.55 18.71
C TYR A 196 -1.57 -15.16 18.37
N THR A 197 -2.08 -14.43 19.37
CA THR A 197 -2.74 -13.12 19.20
C THR A 197 -1.83 -12.06 18.55
N TYR A 198 -0.51 -12.26 18.55
CA TYR A 198 0.48 -11.36 17.96
C TYR A 198 0.71 -11.59 16.46
N GLU A 199 0.15 -12.64 15.86
CA GLU A 199 0.35 -12.97 14.45
C GLU A 199 -0.32 -11.95 13.53
N LEU A 200 0.44 -11.47 12.55
CA LEU A 200 0.03 -10.45 11.60
C LEU A 200 0.47 -10.86 10.21
N LYS A 201 -0.29 -10.44 9.20
CA LYS A 201 0.12 -10.56 7.80
C LYS A 201 1.21 -9.52 7.53
N SER A 202 2.35 -9.94 6.95
CA SER A 202 3.54 -9.09 6.80
C SER A 202 3.26 -7.78 6.04
N ASP A 203 2.40 -7.85 5.04
CA ASP A 203 2.13 -6.74 4.12
C ASP A 203 0.85 -5.97 4.46
N SER A 204 0.20 -6.30 5.59
CA SER A 204 -0.97 -5.54 6.04
C SER A 204 -0.57 -4.20 6.64
N LYS A 205 -1.55 -3.29 6.72
CA LYS A 205 -1.39 -2.02 7.45
C LYS A 205 -0.94 -2.28 8.89
N ALA A 206 -1.50 -3.28 9.55
CA ALA A 206 -1.09 -3.67 10.90
C ALA A 206 0.35 -4.20 10.95
N GLY A 207 0.76 -5.02 9.97
CA GLY A 207 2.15 -5.46 9.80
C GLY A 207 3.11 -4.28 9.76
N LYS A 208 2.81 -3.25 8.96
CA LYS A 208 3.62 -2.02 8.89
C LYS A 208 3.73 -1.31 10.24
N ILE A 209 2.66 -1.23 11.02
CA ILE A 209 2.67 -0.56 12.34
C ILE A 209 3.47 -1.33 13.40
N PHE A 210 3.28 -2.65 13.48
CA PHE A 210 3.77 -3.45 14.60
C PHE A 210 5.07 -4.19 14.32
N LEU A 211 5.30 -4.59 13.06
CA LEU A 211 6.52 -5.29 12.63
C LEU A 211 7.54 -4.35 11.99
N GLY A 212 7.13 -3.12 11.63
CA GLY A 212 8.00 -2.10 11.05
C GLY A 212 9.13 -1.68 11.99
N ASN A 213 10.38 -1.75 11.50
CA ASN A 213 11.56 -1.34 12.25
C ASN A 213 12.03 0.05 11.82
N TYR A 214 11.24 1.06 12.16
CA TYR A 214 11.50 2.43 11.76
C TYR A 214 12.45 3.16 12.71
N LYS A 215 13.21 4.11 12.15
CA LYS A 215 14.11 4.98 12.90
C LYS A 215 13.35 5.66 14.04
N LYS A 216 13.87 5.54 15.27
CA LYS A 216 13.26 6.11 16.50
C LYS A 216 11.82 5.65 16.75
N ASN A 217 11.40 4.51 16.20
CA ASN A 217 10.02 4.03 16.19
C ASN A 217 9.02 5.06 15.62
N SER A 218 9.43 5.90 14.66
CA SER A 218 8.51 6.86 14.05
C SER A 218 7.71 6.20 12.93
N LEU A 219 6.38 6.24 13.05
CA LEU A 219 5.49 5.74 11.99
C LEU A 219 5.46 6.67 10.76
N ILE A 220 5.91 7.93 10.89
CA ILE A 220 6.06 8.84 9.74
C ILE A 220 7.25 8.44 8.87
N GLU A 221 8.31 7.87 9.44
CA GLU A 221 9.42 7.31 8.65
C GLU A 221 8.93 6.15 7.78
N GLY A 222 8.03 5.30 8.30
CA GLY A 222 7.39 4.27 7.47
C GLY A 222 6.59 4.85 6.30
N GLN A 223 5.87 5.96 6.51
CA GLN A 223 5.19 6.66 5.42
C GLN A 223 6.20 7.24 4.42
N ILE A 224 7.31 7.81 4.88
CA ILE A 224 8.39 8.30 4.01
C ILE A 224 8.92 7.17 3.13
N ASP A 225 9.22 6.00 3.71
CA ASP A 225 9.74 4.83 3.00
C ASP A 225 8.78 4.41 1.86
N GLU A 226 7.47 4.39 2.12
CA GLU A 226 6.46 4.09 1.09
C GLU A 226 6.46 5.11 -0.06
N ARG A 227 6.54 6.41 0.25
CA ARG A 227 6.60 7.45 -0.79
C ARG A 227 7.88 7.35 -1.61
N ILE A 228 9.01 7.06 -0.97
CA ILE A 228 10.29 6.88 -1.65
C ILE A 228 10.23 5.65 -2.56
N ALA A 229 9.70 4.52 -2.08
CA ALA A 229 9.56 3.31 -2.89
C ALA A 229 8.73 3.56 -4.16
N LEU A 230 7.60 4.28 -4.05
CA LEU A 230 6.80 4.64 -5.22
C LEU A 230 7.54 5.60 -6.15
N LYS A 231 8.27 6.59 -5.63
CA LYS A 231 9.09 7.50 -6.45
C LYS A 231 10.19 6.77 -7.21
N GLU A 232 10.89 5.85 -6.57
CA GLU A 232 11.92 5.01 -7.21
C GLU A 232 11.30 4.14 -8.31
N LEU A 233 10.12 3.56 -8.07
CA LEU A 233 9.40 2.81 -9.11
C LEU A 233 9.01 3.70 -10.30
N LEU A 234 8.49 4.90 -10.07
CA LEU A 234 8.16 5.85 -11.15
C LEU A 234 9.40 6.25 -11.95
N ILE A 235 10.54 6.46 -11.28
CA ILE A 235 11.82 6.73 -11.94
C ILE A 235 12.26 5.52 -12.78
N TYR A 236 12.17 4.32 -12.23
CA TYR A 236 12.47 3.08 -12.97
C TYR A 236 11.59 2.95 -14.22
N LEU A 237 10.28 3.11 -14.09
CA LEU A 237 9.34 3.06 -15.22
C LEU A 237 9.65 4.11 -16.29
N ARG A 238 10.12 5.30 -15.89
CA ARG A 238 10.42 6.39 -16.84
C ARG A 238 11.81 6.28 -17.49
N CYS A 239 12.80 5.80 -16.75
CA CYS A 239 14.21 5.88 -17.11
C CYS A 239 14.84 4.53 -17.48
N SER A 240 14.18 3.41 -17.18
CA SER A 240 14.66 2.10 -17.58
C SER A 240 14.70 1.97 -19.10
N LYS A 241 15.64 1.15 -19.58
CA LYS A 241 15.75 0.71 -20.97
C LYS A 241 15.59 -0.80 -21.08
N ASP A 242 15.12 -1.43 -20.01
CA ASP A 242 14.92 -2.87 -19.98
C ASP A 242 13.87 -3.25 -21.02
N LYS A 243 14.07 -4.41 -21.63
CA LYS A 243 13.19 -4.95 -22.66
C LYS A 243 12.44 -6.11 -22.04
N THR A 244 11.23 -5.83 -21.54
CA THR A 244 10.34 -6.85 -20.98
C THR A 244 9.05 -6.92 -21.81
N PRO A 245 8.35 -8.06 -21.83
CA PRO A 245 7.06 -8.17 -22.51
C PRO A 245 6.06 -7.11 -22.03
N TYR A 246 6.08 -6.81 -20.72
CA TYR A 246 5.27 -5.75 -20.13
C TYR A 246 5.60 -4.37 -20.69
N PHE A 247 6.88 -4.00 -20.81
CA PHE A 247 7.25 -2.69 -21.37
C PHE A 247 6.89 -2.57 -22.84
N LYS A 248 7.01 -3.65 -23.63
CA LYS A 248 6.49 -3.65 -25.01
C LYS A 248 4.98 -3.34 -25.04
N PHE A 249 4.21 -4.01 -24.19
CA PHE A 249 2.77 -3.78 -24.09
C PHE A 249 2.43 -2.32 -23.71
N VAL A 250 3.16 -1.75 -22.75
CA VAL A 250 2.96 -0.35 -22.32
C VAL A 250 3.33 0.64 -23.43
N ASP A 251 4.43 0.39 -24.17
CA ASP A 251 4.88 1.25 -25.28
C ASP A 251 3.86 1.32 -26.43
N GLU A 252 3.00 0.31 -26.58
CA GLU A 252 1.90 0.29 -27.55
C GLU A 252 0.65 1.07 -27.10
N ILE A 253 0.63 1.63 -25.88
CA ILE A 253 -0.46 2.49 -25.40
C ILE A 253 -0.03 3.94 -25.60
N GLU A 254 -0.63 4.60 -26.58
CA GLU A 254 -0.40 6.04 -26.78
C GLU A 254 -0.77 6.82 -25.51
N PRO A 255 0.11 7.66 -24.94
CA PRO A 255 -0.19 8.39 -23.70
C PRO A 255 -1.26 9.46 -23.92
N LEU A 256 -2.00 9.81 -22.86
CA LEU A 256 -2.87 10.98 -22.89
C LEU A 256 -2.03 12.27 -22.93
N GLU A 257 -2.53 13.28 -23.64
CA GLU A 257 -1.90 14.60 -23.75
C GLU A 257 -2.15 15.46 -22.49
N PHE A 258 -1.55 15.06 -21.36
CA PHE A 258 -1.61 15.85 -20.13
C PHE A 258 -0.86 17.18 -20.26
N ASP A 259 -1.37 18.23 -19.61
CA ASP A 259 -0.62 19.47 -19.41
C ASP A 259 0.60 19.21 -18.50
N PRO A 260 1.85 19.40 -18.98
CA PRO A 260 3.04 19.18 -18.18
C PRO A 260 3.09 20.01 -16.88
N TYR A 261 2.42 21.16 -16.83
CA TYR A 261 2.37 21.98 -15.62
C TYR A 261 1.54 21.32 -14.50
N MET A 262 0.50 20.57 -14.86
CA MET A 262 -0.40 19.91 -13.89
C MET A 262 0.16 18.57 -13.38
N VAL A 263 1.03 17.92 -14.15
CA VAL A 263 1.60 16.60 -13.79
C VAL A 263 2.27 16.61 -12.42
N MET A 264 2.96 17.70 -12.06
CA MET A 264 3.63 17.81 -10.76
C MET A 264 2.65 17.82 -9.58
N GLU A 265 1.51 18.50 -9.73
CA GLU A 265 0.46 18.57 -8.71
C GLU A 265 -0.20 17.20 -8.54
N TYR A 266 -0.47 16.49 -9.64
CA TYR A 266 -0.99 15.12 -9.57
C TYR A 266 -0.02 14.17 -8.88
N LEU A 267 1.27 14.23 -9.23
CA LEU A 267 2.28 13.37 -8.65
C LEU A 267 2.48 13.64 -7.15
N GLU A 268 2.38 14.89 -6.69
CA GLU A 268 2.47 15.23 -5.26
C GLU A 268 1.42 14.50 -4.40
N GLU A 269 0.19 14.43 -4.90
CA GLU A 269 -0.91 13.72 -4.24
C GLU A 269 -0.76 12.19 -4.36
N ILE A 270 -0.43 11.69 -5.56
CA ILE A 270 -0.28 10.24 -5.82
C ILE A 270 0.84 9.65 -4.95
N VAL A 271 2.01 10.29 -4.90
CA VAL A 271 3.10 9.80 -4.05
C VAL A 271 2.77 9.91 -2.57
N SER A 272 1.75 10.68 -2.20
CA SER A 272 1.23 10.77 -0.84
C SER A 272 0.08 9.79 -0.58
N GLY A 273 -0.27 8.94 -1.55
CA GLY A 273 -1.30 7.90 -1.44
C GLY A 273 -2.72 8.36 -1.79
N ASN A 274 -2.85 9.48 -2.52
CA ASN A 274 -4.14 10.04 -2.91
C ASN A 274 -4.26 10.19 -4.43
N ILE A 275 -5.36 9.75 -5.02
CA ILE A 275 -5.67 10.07 -6.42
C ILE A 275 -6.50 11.36 -6.43
N PRO A 276 -5.98 12.50 -6.93
CA PRO A 276 -6.71 13.76 -6.88
C PRO A 276 -7.89 13.76 -7.85
N GLN A 277 -9.00 14.39 -7.45
CA GLN A 277 -10.20 14.50 -8.30
C GLN A 277 -9.89 15.23 -9.61
N ASP A 278 -9.04 16.25 -9.59
CA ASP A 278 -8.66 17.00 -10.79
C ASP A 278 -7.97 16.11 -11.84
N LEU A 279 -7.25 15.05 -11.42
CA LEU A 279 -6.68 14.08 -12.36
C LEU A 279 -7.79 13.24 -13.01
N ILE A 280 -8.79 12.81 -12.24
CA ILE A 280 -9.94 12.05 -12.76
C ILE A 280 -10.70 12.91 -13.77
N ASP A 281 -11.03 14.15 -13.40
CA ASP A 281 -11.75 15.09 -14.25
C ASP A 281 -10.98 15.39 -15.56
N THR A 282 -9.65 15.49 -15.46
CA THR A 282 -8.78 15.70 -16.63
C THR A 282 -8.78 14.48 -17.55
N VAL A 283 -8.69 13.26 -17.00
CA VAL A 283 -8.78 12.03 -17.78
C VAL A 283 -10.15 11.93 -18.47
N ASP A 284 -11.25 12.16 -17.74
CA ASP A 284 -12.60 12.11 -18.30
C ASP A 284 -12.80 13.12 -19.45
N TYR A 285 -12.25 14.32 -19.28
CA TYR A 285 -12.24 15.35 -20.32
C TYR A 285 -11.46 14.90 -21.56
N LEU A 286 -10.23 14.41 -21.40
CA LEU A 286 -9.37 13.95 -22.50
C LEU A 286 -9.96 12.73 -23.23
N TYR A 287 -10.62 11.83 -22.51
CA TYR A 287 -11.36 10.71 -23.11
C TYR A 287 -12.53 11.17 -23.98
N SER A 288 -13.28 12.14 -23.48
CA SER A 288 -14.44 12.70 -24.18
C SER A 288 -14.04 13.51 -25.42
N GLU A 289 -13.04 14.39 -25.29
CA GLU A 289 -12.60 15.29 -26.37
C GLU A 289 -11.95 14.53 -27.53
N ASN A 290 -11.07 13.57 -27.21
CA ASN A 290 -10.36 12.76 -28.21
C ASN A 290 -11.18 11.55 -28.70
N LYS A 291 -12.37 11.33 -28.14
CA LYS A 291 -13.27 10.21 -28.49
C LYS A 291 -12.58 8.85 -28.41
N TYR A 292 -11.78 8.64 -27.37
CA TYR A 292 -11.13 7.35 -27.15
C TYR A 292 -12.18 6.25 -26.98
N SER A 293 -11.90 5.07 -27.55
CA SER A 293 -12.83 3.93 -27.54
C SER A 293 -12.86 3.21 -26.19
N ILE A 294 -13.92 2.41 -25.99
CA ILE A 294 -14.00 1.47 -24.87
C ILE A 294 -12.83 0.48 -24.88
N ASP A 295 -12.39 0.04 -26.07
CA ASP A 295 -11.25 -0.87 -26.24
C ASP A 295 -9.96 -0.29 -25.63
N ARG A 296 -9.77 1.04 -25.64
CA ARG A 296 -8.64 1.66 -24.97
C ARG A 296 -8.75 1.54 -23.45
N VAL A 297 -9.94 1.74 -22.88
CA VAL A 297 -10.17 1.58 -21.44
C VAL A 297 -9.83 0.15 -21.02
N GLU A 298 -10.33 -0.83 -21.78
CA GLU A 298 -10.03 -2.25 -21.55
C GLU A 298 -8.53 -2.54 -21.67
N LYS A 299 -7.84 -1.98 -22.68
CA LYS A 299 -6.37 -2.12 -22.81
C LYS A 299 -5.63 -1.51 -21.63
N VAL A 300 -6.00 -0.31 -21.18
CA VAL A 300 -5.36 0.35 -20.03
C VAL A 300 -5.64 -0.39 -18.72
N ASP A 301 -6.80 -1.02 -18.55
CA ASP A 301 -7.14 -1.82 -17.35
C ASP A 301 -6.24 -3.06 -17.18
N LEU A 302 -5.65 -3.57 -18.28
CA LEU A 302 -4.65 -4.65 -18.20
C LEU A 302 -3.33 -4.17 -17.57
N PHE A 303 -3.07 -2.85 -17.53
CA PHE A 303 -1.85 -2.29 -16.95
C PHE A 303 -1.72 -2.70 -15.47
N ALA A 304 -0.60 -3.33 -15.13
CA ALA A 304 -0.32 -3.83 -13.78
C ALA A 304 -1.34 -4.85 -13.24
N ASN A 305 -2.05 -5.56 -14.14
CA ASN A 305 -2.88 -6.70 -13.76
C ASN A 305 -2.02 -7.97 -13.65
N SER A 306 -1.84 -8.48 -12.43
CA SER A 306 -1.01 -9.66 -12.14
C SER A 306 -1.53 -10.97 -12.73
N MET A 307 -2.77 -10.99 -13.26
CA MET A 307 -3.35 -12.16 -13.92
C MET A 307 -3.06 -12.19 -15.43
N VAL A 308 -2.35 -11.20 -15.97
CA VAL A 308 -2.02 -11.14 -17.40
C VAL A 308 -0.60 -11.64 -17.63
N CYS A 309 -0.46 -12.70 -18.44
CA CYS A 309 0.82 -13.19 -18.91
C CYS A 309 1.28 -12.43 -20.17
N PHE A 310 1.97 -11.31 -19.99
CA PHE A 310 2.49 -10.51 -21.11
C PHE A 310 3.51 -11.27 -21.97
N ASP A 311 4.25 -12.20 -21.37
CA ASP A 311 5.17 -13.09 -22.10
C ASP A 311 4.41 -14.03 -23.05
N GLY A 312 3.23 -14.52 -22.64
CA GLY A 312 2.34 -15.30 -23.49
C GLY A 312 1.90 -14.53 -24.74
N LEU A 313 1.52 -13.26 -24.58
CA LEU A 313 1.10 -12.40 -25.69
C LEU A 313 2.21 -12.23 -26.74
N ILE A 314 3.43 -11.93 -26.31
CA ILE A 314 4.54 -11.75 -27.25
C ILE A 314 4.98 -13.06 -27.89
N LYS A 315 4.91 -14.17 -27.16
CA LYS A 315 5.16 -15.51 -27.70
C LYS A 315 4.12 -15.89 -28.74
N GLU A 316 2.85 -15.52 -28.55
CA GLU A 316 1.78 -15.71 -29.52
C GLU A 316 1.99 -14.88 -30.79
N ASP A 317 2.38 -13.61 -30.66
CA ASP A 317 2.72 -12.75 -31.80
C ASP A 317 3.84 -13.35 -32.64
N CYS A 318 4.92 -13.79 -31.98
CA CYS A 318 6.05 -14.46 -32.64
C CYS A 318 5.59 -15.74 -33.35
N TRP A 319 4.75 -16.54 -32.69
CA TRP A 319 4.19 -17.77 -33.26
C TRP A 319 3.39 -17.48 -34.53
N ASN A 320 2.51 -16.48 -34.48
CA ASN A 320 1.69 -16.06 -35.61
C ASN A 320 2.54 -15.60 -36.80
N ILE A 321 3.64 -14.90 -36.54
CA ILE A 321 4.60 -14.53 -37.58
C ILE A 321 5.26 -15.78 -38.16
N ILE A 322 5.81 -16.68 -37.34
CA ILE A 322 6.44 -17.93 -37.79
C ILE A 322 5.49 -18.75 -38.67
N GLN A 323 4.20 -18.83 -38.29
CA GLN A 323 3.16 -19.51 -39.06
C GLN A 323 2.91 -18.86 -40.43
N LYS A 324 2.91 -17.52 -40.52
CA LYS A 324 2.80 -16.81 -41.81
C LYS A 324 4.00 -17.12 -42.72
N ILE A 325 5.21 -17.13 -42.15
CA ILE A 325 6.45 -17.46 -42.87
C ILE A 325 6.38 -18.90 -43.41
N GLU A 326 5.96 -19.86 -42.57
CA GLU A 326 5.76 -21.26 -42.98
C GLU A 326 4.74 -21.38 -44.12
N ALA A 327 3.64 -20.63 -44.04
CA ALA A 327 2.55 -20.63 -45.01
C ALA A 327 2.87 -19.94 -46.35
N LYS A 328 4.12 -19.48 -46.56
CA LYS A 328 4.60 -18.79 -47.77
C LYS A 328 4.02 -17.39 -47.99
N ASN A 329 3.52 -16.74 -46.94
CA ASN A 329 3.05 -15.36 -46.97
C ASN A 329 4.07 -14.44 -46.28
N LEU A 330 5.35 -14.59 -46.65
CA LEU A 330 6.47 -13.93 -46.01
C LEU A 330 6.68 -12.52 -46.61
N GLU A 331 6.53 -11.50 -45.78
CA GLU A 331 6.94 -10.13 -46.10
C GLU A 331 8.21 -9.74 -45.34
N LEU A 332 9.00 -8.81 -45.90
CA LEU A 332 10.19 -8.28 -45.20
C LEU A 332 9.83 -7.63 -43.85
N GLU A 333 8.64 -7.03 -43.77
CA GLU A 333 8.09 -6.40 -42.55
C GLU A 333 7.85 -7.43 -41.45
N ASP A 334 7.45 -8.67 -41.77
CA ASP A 334 7.24 -9.73 -40.78
C ASP A 334 8.55 -10.13 -40.08
N ILE A 335 9.68 -10.14 -40.82
CA ILE A 335 11.00 -10.46 -40.26
C ILE A 335 11.46 -9.36 -39.31
N GLU A 336 11.27 -8.09 -39.70
CA GLU A 336 11.64 -6.96 -38.84
C GLU A 336 10.78 -6.93 -37.57
N GLN A 337 9.48 -7.22 -37.66
CA GLN A 337 8.62 -7.38 -36.49
C GLN A 337 9.06 -8.54 -35.59
N LEU A 338 9.47 -9.68 -36.18
CA LEU A 338 9.97 -10.82 -35.41
C LEU A 338 11.27 -10.48 -34.67
N LYS A 339 12.19 -9.76 -35.32
CA LYS A 339 13.43 -9.26 -34.69
C LYS A 339 13.15 -8.29 -33.56
N GLU A 340 12.16 -7.42 -33.73
CA GLU A 340 11.72 -6.50 -32.69
C GLU A 340 11.16 -7.28 -31.50
N ASN A 341 10.17 -8.15 -31.73
CA ASN A 341 9.53 -8.95 -30.68
C ASN A 341 10.56 -9.80 -29.92
N ARG A 342 11.52 -10.41 -30.62
CA ARG A 342 12.61 -11.19 -30.03
C ARG A 342 13.39 -10.43 -28.95
N GLN A 343 13.48 -9.09 -29.00
CA GLN A 343 14.20 -8.32 -27.98
C GLN A 343 13.52 -8.35 -26.60
N PHE A 344 12.23 -8.70 -26.56
CA PHE A 344 11.40 -8.65 -25.35
C PHE A 344 10.97 -10.04 -24.88
N VAL A 345 11.37 -11.12 -25.56
CA VAL A 345 11.10 -12.49 -25.09
C VAL A 345 12.12 -12.87 -24.02
N GLU A 346 11.67 -13.38 -22.89
CA GLU A 346 12.53 -13.75 -21.76
C GLU A 346 12.95 -15.24 -21.78
N ASP A 347 12.16 -16.08 -22.44
CA ASP A 347 12.36 -17.53 -22.54
C ASP A 347 13.57 -17.91 -23.41
N GLU A 348 14.59 -18.50 -22.78
CA GLU A 348 15.84 -18.87 -23.44
C GLU A 348 15.66 -19.90 -24.56
N ASP A 349 14.78 -20.88 -24.40
CA ASP A 349 14.55 -21.93 -25.39
C ASP A 349 13.85 -21.35 -26.63
N ILE A 350 12.86 -20.48 -26.41
CA ILE A 350 12.16 -19.78 -27.48
C ILE A 350 13.10 -18.80 -28.20
N LEU A 351 13.96 -18.08 -27.48
CA LEU A 351 14.96 -17.18 -28.09
C LEU A 351 15.87 -17.91 -29.09
N VAL A 352 16.33 -19.12 -28.75
CA VAL A 352 17.15 -19.94 -29.65
C VAL A 352 16.40 -20.30 -30.93
N ILE A 353 15.09 -20.56 -30.85
CA ILE A 353 14.26 -20.87 -32.02
C ILE A 353 14.08 -19.61 -32.86
N LEU A 354 13.77 -18.47 -32.25
CA LEU A 354 13.61 -17.18 -32.93
C LEU A 354 14.88 -16.78 -33.70
N ASP A 355 16.05 -16.93 -33.09
CA ASP A 355 17.34 -16.67 -33.75
C ASP A 355 17.53 -17.49 -35.01
N LYS A 356 17.21 -18.79 -34.95
CA LYS A 356 17.32 -19.68 -36.12
C LYS A 356 16.31 -19.29 -37.20
N VAL A 357 15.07 -18.98 -36.82
CA VAL A 357 14.04 -18.54 -37.78
C VAL A 357 14.49 -17.27 -38.49
N ILE A 358 14.95 -16.26 -37.76
CA ILE A 358 15.40 -14.99 -38.33
C ILE A 358 16.55 -15.25 -39.31
N GLN A 359 17.59 -15.95 -38.87
CA GLN A 359 18.77 -16.23 -39.70
C GLN A 359 18.42 -16.98 -41.00
N ILE A 360 17.62 -18.05 -40.90
CA ILE A 360 17.23 -18.86 -42.05
C ILE A 360 16.39 -18.05 -43.05
N THR A 361 15.52 -17.18 -42.54
CA THR A 361 14.65 -16.34 -43.38
C THR A 361 15.43 -15.24 -44.09
N GLU A 362 16.38 -14.60 -43.42
CA GLU A 362 17.29 -13.63 -44.04
C GLU A 362 18.16 -14.25 -45.13
N ASP A 363 18.73 -15.43 -44.88
CA ASP A 363 19.55 -16.15 -45.85
C ASP A 363 18.74 -16.53 -47.10
N TYR A 364 17.47 -16.92 -46.92
CA TYR A 364 16.57 -17.22 -48.04
C TYR A 364 16.32 -15.99 -48.92
N HIS A 365 16.06 -14.82 -48.34
CA HIS A 365 15.91 -13.56 -49.08
C HIS A 365 17.19 -13.14 -49.79
N LYS A 366 18.34 -13.22 -49.10
CA LYS A 366 19.65 -12.84 -49.65
C LYS A 366 20.02 -13.69 -50.86
N ASN A 367 19.67 -14.98 -50.84
CA ASN A 367 19.88 -15.91 -51.94
C ASN A 367 18.76 -15.88 -53.00
N ARG A 368 17.92 -14.83 -53.01
CA ARG A 368 16.84 -14.63 -54.00
C ARG A 368 15.87 -15.82 -54.09
N GLY A 369 15.63 -16.50 -52.97
CA GLY A 369 14.72 -17.64 -52.90
C GLY A 369 15.29 -18.97 -53.40
N GLU A 370 16.62 -19.09 -53.58
CA GLU A 370 17.25 -20.38 -53.87
C GLU A 370 17.03 -21.37 -52.70
N ASN A 371 17.01 -22.67 -53.00
CA ASN A 371 16.81 -23.75 -52.02
C ASN A 371 15.48 -23.71 -51.25
N THR A 372 14.39 -23.26 -51.88
CA THR A 372 13.02 -23.17 -51.32
C THR A 372 12.57 -24.39 -50.53
N LYS A 373 12.89 -25.60 -51.00
CA LYS A 373 12.52 -26.84 -50.30
C LYS A 373 13.20 -26.95 -48.93
N VAL A 374 14.50 -26.68 -48.88
CA VAL A 374 15.29 -26.74 -47.64
C VAL A 374 14.81 -25.68 -46.65
N PHE A 375 14.51 -24.47 -47.14
CA PHE A 375 13.92 -23.40 -46.32
C PHE A 375 12.63 -23.86 -45.65
N HIS A 376 11.66 -24.38 -46.41
CA HIS A 376 10.38 -24.79 -45.85
C HIS A 376 10.47 -26.00 -44.92
N ASP A 377 11.35 -26.98 -45.22
CA ASP A 377 11.57 -28.13 -44.35
C ASP A 377 12.13 -27.68 -42.98
N ASN A 378 13.05 -26.70 -42.97
CA ASN A 378 13.59 -26.12 -41.74
C ASN A 378 12.54 -25.30 -40.99
N MET A 379 11.77 -24.45 -41.69
CA MET A 379 10.73 -23.62 -41.07
C MET A 379 9.67 -24.48 -40.39
N LYS A 380 9.21 -25.55 -41.05
CA LYS A 380 8.24 -26.48 -40.47
C LYS A 380 8.75 -27.15 -39.19
N LYS A 381 10.04 -27.51 -39.16
CA LYS A 381 10.68 -28.09 -37.98
C LYS A 381 10.73 -27.09 -36.83
N LEU A 382 11.25 -25.89 -37.06
CA LEU A 382 11.36 -24.84 -36.03
C LEU A 382 9.99 -24.39 -35.52
N SER A 383 9.01 -24.31 -36.42
CA SER A 383 7.61 -24.06 -36.10
C SER A 383 7.05 -25.13 -35.16
N SER A 384 7.30 -26.42 -35.43
CA SER A 384 6.87 -27.50 -34.54
C SER A 384 7.57 -27.43 -33.17
N GLU A 385 8.88 -27.15 -33.14
CA GLU A 385 9.63 -26.96 -31.90
C GLU A 385 9.05 -25.79 -31.08
N TYR A 386 8.77 -24.65 -31.71
CA TYR A 386 8.17 -23.49 -31.05
C TYR A 386 6.82 -23.84 -30.42
N GLN A 387 5.98 -24.57 -31.15
CA GLN A 387 4.65 -24.97 -30.68
C GLN A 387 4.72 -25.87 -29.44
N GLU A 388 5.76 -26.71 -29.33
CA GLU A 388 5.95 -27.57 -28.15
C GLU A 388 6.21 -26.71 -26.91
N TYR A 389 7.13 -25.74 -26.97
CA TYR A 389 7.40 -24.83 -25.85
C TYR A 389 6.19 -23.94 -25.51
N TYR A 390 5.55 -23.36 -26.53
CA TYR A 390 4.36 -22.51 -26.34
C TYR A 390 3.18 -23.24 -25.68
N LYS A 391 3.02 -24.55 -25.90
CA LYS A 391 1.94 -25.33 -25.27
C LYS A 391 2.22 -25.72 -23.82
N VAL A 392 3.49 -25.83 -23.44
CA VAL A 392 3.90 -26.17 -22.06
C VAL A 392 3.57 -25.00 -21.12
N ASP A 393 3.76 -23.76 -21.58
CA ASP A 393 3.49 -22.55 -20.78
C ASP A 393 1.98 -22.26 -20.62
N ASN A 394 1.15 -22.62 -21.59
CA ASN A 394 -0.31 -22.46 -21.52
C ASN A 394 -1.03 -23.51 -20.63
N CYS A 395 -0.28 -24.35 -19.92
CA CYS A 395 -0.83 -25.39 -19.03
C CYS A 395 -0.79 -25.02 -17.54
N GLU A 396 -0.36 -23.81 -17.18
CA GLU A 396 -0.38 -23.31 -15.80
C GLU A 396 -1.27 -22.06 -15.68
N ASP A 397 -2.58 -22.25 -15.85
CA ASP A 397 -3.63 -21.33 -15.35
C ASP A 397 -4.72 -22.13 -14.60
#